data_AF-A0A1B9S054-F1
#
_entry.id   AF-A0A1B9S054-F1
#
_cell.length_a   1.000
_cell.length_b   1.000
_cell.length_c   1.000
_cell.angle_alpha   90.00
_cell.angle_beta   90.00
_cell.angle_gamma   90.00
#
_symmetry.space_group_name_H-M   'P 1'
#
loop_
_entity.id
_entity.type
_entity.pdbx_description
1 polymer ?
#
loop_
_entity_poly.entity_id
_entity_poly.type
_entity_poly.pdbx_seq_one_letter_code
_entity_poly.pdbx_strand_id
1 'polypeptide(L)'
;MPEDDHRYVEMTTRLRSLRSFCDFLANGGVVRIAQADGLPFEDVTAIQLQRSSQEAEALARMRRKLFPELADEDVSPSLYSSNPE
;
A
#
# COMPACT_ATOMS: atom_id res chain seq x y z
N MET A 1 19.71 -15.42 -2.89
CA MET A 1 20.06 -14.53 -4.02
C MET A 1 19.63 -13.14 -3.60
N PRO A 2 20.55 -12.18 -3.40
CA PRO A 2 20.24 -10.87 -2.82
C PRO A 2 19.20 -10.07 -3.65
N GLU A 3 19.11 -10.31 -4.95
CA GLU A 3 18.12 -9.68 -5.83
C GLU A 3 16.66 -10.09 -5.52
N ASP A 4 16.44 -11.34 -5.10
CA ASP A 4 15.12 -11.83 -4.72
C ASP A 4 14.65 -11.21 -3.39
N ASP A 5 15.58 -11.01 -2.44
CA ASP A 5 15.31 -10.36 -1.15
C ASP A 5 14.96 -8.88 -1.35
N HIS A 6 15.72 -8.15 -2.18
CA HIS A 6 15.42 -6.75 -2.49
C HIS A 6 14.03 -6.59 -3.12
N ARG A 7 13.67 -7.49 -4.05
CA ARG A 7 12.36 -7.48 -4.71
C ARG A 7 11.23 -7.82 -3.75
N TYR A 8 11.44 -8.76 -2.83
CA TYR A 8 10.47 -9.08 -1.77
C TYR A 8 10.21 -7.87 -0.86
N VAL A 9 11.29 -7.22 -0.40
CA VAL A 9 11.21 -6.03 0.46
C VAL A 9 10.49 -4.87 -0.23
N GLU A 10 10.80 -4.61 -1.51
CA GLU A 10 10.14 -3.57 -2.29
C GLU A 10 8.63 -3.82 -2.41
N MET A 11 8.24 -5.04 -2.81
CA MET A 11 6.83 -5.41 -2.97
C MET A 11 6.07 -5.33 -1.65
N THR A 12 6.66 -5.81 -0.56
CA THR A 12 6.03 -5.82 0.77
C THR A 12 5.89 -4.40 1.32
N THR A 13 6.90 -3.56 1.12
CA THR A 13 6.85 -2.13 1.48
C THR A 13 5.75 -1.40 0.72
N ARG A 14 5.68 -1.59 -0.60
CA ARG A 14 4.64 -0.96 -1.44
C ARG A 14 3.24 -1.42 -1.03
N LEU A 15 3.06 -2.72 -0.75
CA LEU A 15 1.77 -3.26 -0.30
C LEU A 15 1.33 -2.67 1.03
N ARG A 16 2.26 -2.46 1.97
CA ARG A 16 1.98 -1.80 3.25
C ARG A 16 1.52 -0.37 3.06
N SER A 17 2.25 0.42 2.27
CA SER A 17 1.88 1.82 2.00
C SER A 17 0.50 1.95 1.37
N LEU A 18 0.17 1.07 0.41
CA LEU A 18 -1.15 1.05 -0.21
C LEU A 18 -2.26 0.71 0.78
N ARG A 19 -2.05 -0.27 1.67
CA ARG A 19 -3.02 -0.60 2.73
C ARG A 19 -3.24 0.56 3.69
N SER A 20 -2.15 1.16 4.20
CA SER A 20 -2.25 2.32 5.08
C SER A 20 -2.95 3.50 4.42
N PHE A 21 -2.76 3.69 3.11
CA PHE A 21 -3.48 4.72 2.37
C PHE A 21 -4.97 4.40 2.23
N CYS A 22 -5.36 3.17 1.91
CA CYS A 22 -6.76 2.76 1.93
C CYS A 22 -7.39 2.94 3.31
N ASP A 23 -6.69 2.58 4.39
CA ASP A 23 -7.15 2.77 5.76
C ASP A 23 -7.34 4.26 6.10
N PHE A 24 -6.42 5.12 5.67
CA PHE A 24 -6.57 6.57 5.81
C PHE A 24 -7.87 7.07 5.17
N LEU A 25 -8.17 6.67 3.94
CA LEU A 25 -9.40 7.07 3.24
C LEU A 25 -10.65 6.49 3.90
N ALA A 26 -10.60 5.23 4.34
CA ALA A 26 -11.72 4.57 5.01
C ALA A 26 -12.07 5.23 6.36
N ASN A 27 -11.09 5.83 7.05
CA ASN A 27 -11.27 6.53 8.31
C ASN A 27 -11.58 8.04 8.14
N GLY A 28 -12.07 8.45 6.97
CA GLY A 28 -12.50 9.82 6.71
C GLY A 28 -11.41 10.74 6.14
N GLY A 29 -10.26 10.19 5.76
CA GLY A 29 -9.29 10.88 4.92
C GLY A 29 -9.89 11.24 3.56
N VAL A 30 -9.57 12.44 3.07
CA VAL A 30 -10.12 12.97 1.81
C VAL A 30 -8.97 13.27 0.85
N VAL A 31 -9.13 12.85 -0.39
CA VAL A 31 -8.20 13.18 -1.49
C VAL A 31 -8.91 14.12 -2.43
N ARG A 32 -8.29 15.27 -2.67
CA ARG A 32 -8.78 16.24 -3.65
C ARG A 32 -7.70 16.59 -4.66
N ILE A 33 -8.10 16.74 -5.92
CA ILE A 33 -7.19 17.03 -7.03
C ILE A 33 -7.74 18.22 -7.82
N ALA A 34 -6.86 19.16 -8.17
CA ALA A 34 -7.14 20.15 -9.20
C ALA A 34 -6.63 19.60 -10.54
N GLN A 35 -7.49 19.59 -11.56
CA GLN A 35 -7.13 19.04 -12.88
C GLN A 35 -6.05 19.89 -13.61
N ALA A 36 -5.90 21.15 -13.22
CA ALA A 36 -4.88 22.07 -13.68
C ALA A 36 -4.64 23.17 -12.63
N ASP A 37 -3.55 23.88 -12.77
CA ASP A 37 -3.23 25.01 -11.90
C ASP A 37 -4.30 26.09 -11.96
N GLY A 38 -4.69 26.60 -10.80
CA GLY A 38 -5.73 27.62 -10.66
C GLY A 38 -7.17 27.11 -10.75
N LEU A 39 -7.39 25.80 -10.98
CA LEU A 39 -8.73 25.20 -10.91
C LEU A 39 -9.09 24.77 -9.47
N PRO A 40 -10.41 24.66 -9.16
CA PRO A 40 -10.85 24.12 -7.87
C PRO A 40 -10.41 22.68 -7.65
N PHE A 41 -10.22 22.33 -6.38
CA PHE A 41 -9.96 20.95 -5.96
C PHE A 41 -11.26 20.15 -5.93
N GLU A 42 -11.30 19.05 -6.69
CA GLU A 42 -12.42 18.12 -6.73
C GLU A 42 -12.17 16.93 -5.80
N ASP A 43 -13.20 16.49 -5.08
CA ASP A 43 -13.12 15.29 -4.23
C ASP A 43 -13.11 14.03 -5.09
N VAL A 44 -12.02 13.28 -5.02
CA VAL A 44 -11.81 12.02 -5.76
C VAL A 44 -11.63 10.83 -4.82
N THR A 45 -11.96 10.99 -3.54
CA THR A 45 -11.69 10.02 -2.48
C THR A 45 -12.21 8.62 -2.82
N ALA A 46 -13.46 8.52 -3.27
CA ALA A 46 -14.08 7.24 -3.63
C ALA A 46 -13.37 6.53 -4.79
N ILE A 47 -13.02 7.31 -5.82
CA ILE A 47 -12.29 6.80 -7.00
C ILE A 47 -10.90 6.31 -6.59
N GLN A 48 -10.23 7.10 -5.74
CA GLN A 48 -8.88 6.79 -5.29
C GLN A 48 -8.86 5.56 -4.38
N LEU A 49 -9.81 5.43 -3.45
CA LEU A 49 -9.96 4.25 -2.59
C LEU A 49 -10.17 2.98 -3.42
N GLN A 50 -11.06 3.02 -4.42
CA GLN A 50 -11.32 1.88 -5.30
C GLN A 50 -10.05 1.46 -6.05
N ARG A 51 -9.35 2.41 -6.66
CA ARG A 51 -8.11 2.15 -7.41
C ARG A 51 -7.01 1.56 -6.54
N SER A 52 -6.74 2.21 -5.40
CA SER A 52 -5.69 1.75 -4.48
C SER A 52 -5.99 0.39 -3.87
N SER A 53 -7.27 0.07 -3.61
CA SER A 53 -7.68 -1.26 -3.13
C SER A 53 -7.43 -2.35 -4.18
N GLN A 54 -7.79 -2.09 -5.45
CA GLN A 54 -7.53 -3.02 -6.55
C GLN A 54 -6.03 -3.25 -6.77
N GLU A 55 -5.23 -2.19 -6.67
CA GLU A 55 -3.76 -2.28 -6.76
C GLU A 55 -3.18 -3.11 -5.62
N ALA A 56 -3.63 -2.88 -4.38
CA ALA A 56 -3.20 -3.65 -3.22
C ALA A 56 -3.50 -5.15 -3.37
N GLU A 57 -4.68 -5.50 -3.86
CA GLU A 57 -5.03 -6.90 -4.11
C GLU A 57 -4.17 -7.53 -5.22
N ALA A 58 -3.93 -6.81 -6.31
CA ALA A 58 -3.10 -7.30 -7.41
C ALA A 58 -1.67 -7.55 -6.94
N LEU A 59 -1.12 -6.63 -6.14
CA LEU A 59 0.22 -6.72 -5.58
C LEU A 59 0.32 -7.86 -4.56
N ALA A 60 -0.69 -8.05 -3.70
CA ALA A 60 -0.76 -9.17 -2.77
C ALA A 60 -0.78 -10.54 -3.48
N ARG A 61 -1.58 -10.65 -4.56
CA ARG A 61 -1.60 -11.86 -5.41
C ARG A 61 -0.24 -12.10 -6.06
N MET A 62 0.43 -11.06 -6.55
CA MET A 62 1.75 -11.17 -7.16
C MET A 62 2.80 -11.61 -6.14
N ARG A 63 2.80 -11.01 -4.94
CA ARG A 63 3.71 -11.38 -3.84
C ARG A 63 3.59 -12.87 -3.52
N ARG A 64 2.36 -13.37 -3.34
CA ARG A 64 2.09 -14.79 -3.04
C ARG A 64 2.58 -15.74 -4.14
N LYS A 65 2.50 -15.33 -5.41
CA LYS A 65 2.97 -16.15 -6.54
C LYS A 65 4.50 -16.19 -6.65
N LEU A 66 5.17 -15.07 -6.40
CA LEU A 66 6.62 -14.94 -6.53
C LEU A 66 7.36 -15.47 -5.30
N PHE A 67 6.77 -15.33 -4.12
CA PHE A 67 7.35 -15.70 -2.83
C PHE A 67 6.38 -16.60 -2.05
N PRO A 68 6.10 -17.82 -2.53
CA PRO A 68 5.14 -18.72 -1.89
C PRO A 68 5.57 -19.14 -0.47
N GLU A 69 6.87 -19.29 -0.24
CA GLU A 69 7.45 -19.61 1.07
C GLU A 69 7.21 -18.51 2.13
N LEU A 70 6.94 -17.28 1.69
CA LEU A 70 6.70 -16.10 2.53
C LEU A 70 5.24 -15.62 2.40
N ALA A 71 4.35 -16.44 1.84
CA ALA A 71 2.98 -16.05 1.51
C ALA A 71 2.14 -15.69 2.74
N ASP A 72 2.38 -16.40 3.84
CA ASP A 72 1.69 -16.27 5.13
C ASP A 72 2.38 -15.29 6.08
N GLU A 73 3.53 -14.71 5.70
CA GLU A 73 4.11 -13.60 6.44
C GLU A 73 3.15 -12.40 6.40
N ASP A 74 2.75 -11.97 7.59
CA ASP A 74 1.95 -10.78 7.74
C ASP A 74 2.71 -9.61 7.09
N VAL A 75 2.03 -8.89 6.20
CA VAL A 75 2.56 -7.67 5.55
C VAL A 75 2.82 -6.56 6.58
N SER A 76 2.44 -6.82 7.84
CA SER A 76 2.40 -5.93 8.97
C SER A 76 3.42 -6.33 10.06
N PRO A 77 4.75 -6.30 9.86
CA PRO A 77 5.66 -6.17 10.98
C PRO A 77 5.64 -4.71 11.45
N SER A 78 5.63 -4.49 12.76
CA SER A 78 5.49 -3.16 13.37
C SER A 78 6.48 -2.17 12.75
N LEU A 79 6.00 -0.98 12.37
CA LEU A 79 6.84 0.10 11.84
C LEU A 79 7.90 0.59 12.84
N TYR A 80 7.78 0.14 14.08
CA TYR A 80 8.78 0.22 15.13
C TYR A 80 8.78 -1.13 15.84
N SER A 81 9.84 -1.91 15.69
CA SER A 81 10.36 -2.60 16.89
C SER A 81 10.86 -1.46 17.78
N SER A 82 9.96 -0.88 18.57
CA SER A 82 10.39 -0.10 19.72
C SER A 82 11.12 -1.10 20.61
N ASN A 83 12.44 -1.06 20.55
CA ASN A 83 13.30 -1.77 21.49
C ASN A 83 13.00 -1.23 22.90
N PRO A 84 12.70 -2.11 23.85
CA PRO A 84 13.53 -2.21 25.06
C PRO A 84 13.69 -3.72 25.43
N GLU A 85 14.83 -4.29 25.82
CA GLU A 85 16.04 -3.91 26.56
C GLU A 85 17.24 -4.70 26.03
#